data_AF-A0A2X3F1G6-F1
#
_entry.id   AF-A0A2X3F1G6-F1
#
_cell.length_a   1.000
_cell.length_b   1.000
_cell.length_c   1.000
_cell.angle_alpha   90.00
_cell.angle_beta   90.00
_cell.angle_gamma   90.00
#
_symmetry.space_group_name_H-M   'P 1'
#
loop_
_entity.id
_entity.type
_entity.pdbx_description
1 polymer ?
#
loop_
_entity_poly.entity_id
_entity_poly.type
_entity_poly.pdbx_seq_one_letter_code
_entity_poly.pdbx_strand_id
1 'polypeptide(L)'
;MINHRLLKAIIKGETIARPQDEATVQMAERRRLNRMAERDVADWLYARFLNDKAGTDTRFAAEIIDVSRGGMRVRLVDNGAVAFIPAPFLHAVRDELVWQPGRTVPCRSKVK
;
A
#
# COMPACT_ATOMS: atom_id res chain seq x y z
N MET A 1 -22.73 -0.12 -15.77
CA MET A 1 -24.20 -0.22 -15.95
C MET A 1 -24.87 1.13 -16.19
N ILE A 2 -24.65 2.17 -15.38
CA ILE A 2 -25.27 3.50 -15.58
C ILE A 2 -24.96 4.08 -16.96
N ASN A 3 -23.68 4.22 -17.32
CA ASN A 3 -23.28 4.74 -18.64
C ASN A 3 -23.87 3.93 -19.80
N HIS A 4 -23.93 2.60 -19.66
CA HIS A 4 -24.50 1.73 -20.69
C HIS A 4 -26.00 1.98 -20.92
N ARG A 5 -26.76 2.23 -19.84
CA ARG A 5 -28.19 2.59 -19.94
C ARG A 5 -28.36 3.95 -20.60
N LEU A 6 -27.55 4.94 -20.23
CA LEU A 6 -27.58 6.27 -20.83
C LEU A 6 -27.29 6.21 -22.33
N LEU A 7 -26.22 5.51 -22.74
CA LEU A 7 -25.87 5.36 -24.15
C LEU A 7 -26.96 4.64 -24.96
N LYS A 8 -27.59 3.61 -24.40
CA LYS A 8 -28.72 2.92 -25.05
C LYS A 8 -29.93 3.83 -25.25
N ALA A 9 -30.25 4.67 -24.26
CA ALA A 9 -31.36 5.61 -24.37
C ALA A 9 -31.10 6.68 -25.44
N ILE A 10 -29.85 7.16 -25.58
CA ILE A 10 -29.44 8.07 -26.66
C ILE A 10 -29.68 7.44 -28.03
N ILE A 11 -29.24 6.20 -28.22
CA ILE A 11 -29.38 5.48 -29.50
C ILE A 11 -30.86 5.28 -29.86
N LYS A 12 -31.74 5.06 -28.86
CA LYS A 12 -33.17 4.86 -29.07
C LYS A 12 -34.00 6.15 -29.16
N GLY A 13 -33.41 7.31 -28.90
CA GLY A 13 -34.13 8.58 -28.83
C GLY A 13 -35.09 8.69 -27.64
N GLU A 14 -34.85 7.92 -26.56
CA GLU A 14 -35.65 7.97 -25.34
C GLU A 14 -35.25 9.18 -24.47
N THR A 15 -36.17 9.72 -23.67
CA THR A 15 -35.90 10.82 -22.74
C THR A 15 -34.99 10.36 -21.60
N ILE A 16 -33.88 11.08 -21.38
CA ILE A 16 -32.86 10.70 -20.40
C ILE A 16 -32.91 11.63 -19.19
N ALA A 17 -33.03 11.06 -17.99
CA ALA A 17 -32.80 11.78 -16.75
C ALA A 17 -31.32 11.76 -16.38
N ARG A 18 -30.78 12.91 -15.97
CA ARG A 18 -29.42 13.01 -15.43
C ARG A 18 -29.33 12.17 -14.15
N PRO A 19 -28.28 11.33 -13.98
CA PRO A 19 -28.08 10.60 -12.73
C PRO A 19 -28.00 11.56 -11.53
N GLN A 20 -28.60 11.17 -10.41
CA GLN A 20 -28.51 11.93 -9.17
C GLN A 20 -27.07 11.96 -8.66
N ASP A 21 -26.61 13.13 -8.22
CA ASP A 21 -25.23 13.31 -7.75
C ASP A 21 -24.91 12.41 -6.54
N GLU A 22 -25.90 12.09 -5.70
CA GLU A 22 -25.76 11.16 -4.57
C GLU A 22 -25.25 9.77 -4.99
N ALA A 23 -25.63 9.30 -6.18
CA ALA A 23 -25.16 8.01 -6.69
C ALA A 23 -23.63 8.00 -6.87
N THR A 24 -23.03 9.14 -7.24
CA THR A 24 -21.57 9.25 -7.40
C THR A 24 -20.85 9.19 -6.05
N VAL A 25 -21.43 9.80 -5.02
CA VAL A 25 -20.92 9.76 -3.64
C VAL A 25 -20.94 8.32 -3.11
N GLN A 26 -22.09 7.64 -3.26
CA GLN A 26 -22.21 6.24 -2.83
C GLN A 26 -21.24 5.33 -3.60
N MET A 27 -21.05 5.55 -4.90
CA MET A 27 -20.08 4.79 -5.69
C MET A 27 -18.64 5.02 -5.24
N ALA A 28 -18.26 6.27 -4.95
CA ALA A 28 -16.92 6.60 -4.46
C ALA A 28 -16.64 5.92 -3.12
N GLU A 29 -17.61 5.95 -2.21
CA GLU A 29 -17.48 5.33 -0.89
C GLU A 29 -17.39 3.81 -0.99
N ARG A 30 -18.26 3.16 -1.78
CA ARG A 30 -18.17 1.71 -2.01
C ARG A 30 -16.85 1.31 -2.65
N ARG A 31 -16.33 2.08 -3.61
CA ARG A 31 -15.03 1.83 -4.22
C ARG A 31 -13.89 1.95 -3.19
N ARG A 32 -13.97 2.90 -2.25
CA ARG A 32 -13.01 3.02 -1.15
C ARG A 32 -13.09 1.80 -0.22
N LEU A 33 -14.27 1.44 0.24
CA LEU A 33 -14.48 0.31 1.15
C LEU A 33 -14.04 -1.02 0.52
N ASN A 34 -14.33 -1.26 -0.75
CA ASN A 34 -13.88 -2.46 -1.45
C ASN A 34 -12.35 -2.55 -1.50
N ARG A 35 -11.65 -1.44 -1.79
CA ARG A 35 -10.18 -1.42 -1.77
C ARG A 35 -9.60 -1.67 -0.38
N MET A 36 -10.27 -1.20 0.68
CA MET A 36 -9.85 -1.47 2.06
C MET A 36 -10.04 -2.95 2.37
N ALA A 37 -11.23 -3.52 2.08
CA ALA A 37 -11.50 -4.93 2.31
C ALA A 37 -10.55 -5.85 1.53
N GLU A 38 -10.28 -5.55 0.25
CA GLU A 38 -9.31 -6.30 -0.55
C GLU A 38 -7.91 -6.27 0.07
N ARG A 39 -7.47 -5.10 0.53
CA ARG A 39 -6.17 -4.95 1.22
C ARG A 39 -6.13 -5.74 2.52
N ASP A 40 -7.15 -5.60 3.36
CA ASP A 40 -7.18 -6.24 4.68
C ASP A 40 -7.15 -7.78 4.56
N VAL A 41 -7.88 -8.32 3.58
CA VAL A 41 -7.85 -9.76 3.27
C VAL A 41 -6.49 -10.18 2.73
N ALA A 42 -5.89 -9.40 1.83
CA ALA A 42 -4.57 -9.69 1.30
C ALA A 42 -3.49 -9.69 2.40
N ASP A 43 -3.50 -8.67 3.28
CA ASP A 43 -2.58 -8.57 4.41
C ASP A 43 -2.71 -9.77 5.36
N TRP A 44 -3.93 -10.23 5.62
CA TRP A 44 -4.18 -11.43 6.42
C TRP A 44 -3.62 -12.70 5.75
N LEU A 45 -3.84 -12.85 4.44
CA LEU A 45 -3.32 -13.98 3.68
C LEU A 45 -1.78 -13.98 3.60
N TYR A 46 -1.16 -12.81 3.44
CA TYR A 46 0.30 -12.68 3.44
C TYR A 46 0.90 -13.03 4.79
N ALA A 47 0.30 -12.58 5.89
CA ALA A 47 0.75 -12.95 7.23
C ALA A 47 0.72 -14.47 7.42
N ARG A 48 -0.36 -15.13 6.96
CA ARG A 48 -0.47 -16.60 7.00
C ARG A 48 0.56 -17.28 6.10
N PHE A 49 0.80 -16.76 4.90
CA PHE A 49 1.73 -17.33 3.92
C PHE A 49 3.21 -17.18 4.32
N LEU A 50 3.56 -16.15 5.09
CA LEU A 50 4.95 -15.91 5.53
C LEU A 50 5.22 -16.48 6.92
N ASN A 51 4.20 -16.99 7.62
CA ASN A 51 4.32 -17.48 8.99
C ASN A 51 5.30 -18.65 9.14
N ASP A 52 5.36 -19.55 8.14
CA ASP A 52 6.29 -20.68 8.09
C ASP A 52 7.73 -20.27 7.78
N LYS A 53 7.93 -19.09 7.19
CA LYS A 53 9.25 -18.55 6.82
C LYS A 53 9.83 -17.64 7.90
N ALA A 54 9.02 -17.25 8.89
CA ALA A 54 9.47 -16.43 10.02
C ALA A 54 10.56 -17.14 10.83
N GLY A 55 11.69 -16.47 11.06
CA GLY A 55 12.82 -17.02 11.81
C GLY A 55 13.74 -17.97 11.04
N THR A 56 13.43 -18.25 9.77
CA THR A 56 14.33 -18.98 8.86
C THR A 56 15.34 -18.02 8.21
N ASP A 57 16.44 -18.54 7.65
CA ASP A 57 17.41 -17.74 6.85
C ASP A 57 16.93 -17.56 5.38
N THR A 58 15.61 -17.64 5.14
CA THR A 58 15.05 -17.40 3.81
C THR A 58 15.14 -15.92 3.48
N ARG A 59 15.83 -15.59 2.39
CA ARG A 59 16.05 -14.21 1.96
C ARG A 59 15.04 -13.83 0.87
N PHE A 60 14.53 -12.61 0.96
CA PHE A 60 13.63 -12.05 -0.02
C PHE A 60 14.21 -10.76 -0.59
N ALA A 61 14.11 -10.57 -1.90
CA ALA A 61 14.33 -9.27 -2.50
C ALA A 61 13.16 -8.36 -2.12
N ALA A 62 13.45 -7.15 -1.62
CA ALA A 62 12.44 -6.21 -1.19
C ALA A 62 12.78 -4.77 -1.60
N GLU A 63 11.76 -4.02 -1.99
CA GLU A 63 11.82 -2.59 -2.30
C GLU A 63 11.34 -1.78 -1.09
N ILE A 64 12.03 -0.69 -0.76
CA ILE A 64 11.60 0.21 0.31
C ILE A 64 10.45 1.08 -0.21
N ILE A 65 9.30 1.02 0.45
CA ILE A 65 8.10 1.77 0.05
C ILE A 65 7.85 3.01 0.90
N ASP A 66 8.35 3.01 2.13
CA ASP A 66 8.17 4.12 3.08
C ASP A 66 9.20 4.04 4.21
N VAL A 67 9.63 5.20 4.71
CA VAL A 67 10.62 5.32 5.79
C VAL A 67 10.08 6.24 6.86
N SER A 68 10.07 5.75 8.10
CA SER A 68 9.60 6.47 9.28
C SER A 68 10.64 6.43 10.39
N ARG A 69 10.48 7.25 11.44
CA ARG A 69 11.36 7.20 12.63
C ARG A 69 11.27 5.87 13.39
N GLY A 70 10.21 5.08 13.19
CA GLY A 70 10.05 3.77 13.81
C GLY A 70 10.76 2.64 13.06
N GLY A 71 11.15 2.87 11.81
CA GLY A 71 11.62 1.84 10.89
C GLY A 71 11.15 2.09 9.46
N MET A 72 11.31 1.09 8.60
CA MET A 72 10.93 1.16 7.19
C MET A 72 9.90 0.11 6.83
N ARG A 73 9.00 0.46 5.92
CA ARG A 73 8.13 -0.51 5.25
C ARG A 73 8.79 -0.94 3.95
N VAL A 74 8.81 -2.24 3.73
CA VAL A 74 9.36 -2.84 2.51
C VAL A 74 8.29 -3.68 1.83
N ARG A 75 8.32 -3.73 0.50
CA ARG A 75 7.49 -4.61 -0.32
C ARG A 75 8.38 -5.68 -0.92
N LEU A 76 8.05 -6.95 -0.70
CA LEU A 76 8.76 -8.06 -1.32
C LEU A 76 8.49 -8.06 -2.83
N VAL A 77 9.55 -8.16 -3.64
CA VAL A 77 9.46 -8.01 -5.11
C VAL A 77 8.70 -9.18 -5.74
N ASP A 78 8.92 -10.40 -5.24
CA ASP A 78 8.40 -11.62 -5.87
C ASP A 78 6.90 -11.84 -5.62
N ASN A 79 6.37 -11.38 -4.48
CA ASN A 79 4.98 -11.65 -4.09
C ASN A 79 4.17 -10.41 -3.71
N GLY A 80 4.81 -9.23 -3.57
CA GLY A 80 4.12 -7.98 -3.25
C GLY A 80 3.70 -7.82 -1.79
N ALA A 81 4.06 -8.75 -0.89
CA ALA A 81 3.77 -8.63 0.53
C ALA A 81 4.48 -7.42 1.14
N VAL A 82 3.80 -6.72 2.04
CA VAL A 82 4.37 -5.59 2.78
C VAL A 82 4.83 -6.07 4.16
N ALA A 83 6.08 -5.79 4.48
CA ALA A 83 6.68 -6.08 5.78
C ALA A 83 7.22 -4.79 6.44
N PHE A 84 7.37 -4.82 7.75
CA PHE A 84 7.94 -3.72 8.53
C PHE A 84 9.27 -4.14 9.14
N ILE A 85 10.30 -3.33 8.93
CA ILE A 85 11.63 -3.51 9.52
C ILE A 85 11.80 -2.45 10.60
N PRO A 86 11.84 -2.85 11.89
CA PRO A 86 12.06 -1.93 13.01
C PRO A 86 13.41 -1.22 12.91
N ALA A 87 13.47 0.04 13.33
CA ALA A 87 14.71 0.82 13.36
C ALA A 87 15.88 0.13 14.11
N PRO A 88 15.66 -0.57 15.25
CA PRO A 88 16.74 -1.29 15.94
C PRO A 88 17.42 -2.39 15.11
N PHE A 89 16.74 -2.91 14.09
CA PHE A 89 17.32 -3.91 13.18
C PHE A 89 18.19 -3.28 12.08
N LEU A 90 18.11 -1.96 11.90
CA LEU A 90 18.93 -1.21 10.96
C LEU A 90 20.20 -0.70 11.63
N HIS A 91 20.06 -0.15 12.85
CA HIS A 91 21.19 0.34 13.62
C HIS A 91 20.93 0.27 15.12
N ALA A 92 21.98 0.00 15.90
CA ALA A 92 21.89 -0.19 17.35
C ALA A 92 21.50 1.09 18.11
N VAL A 93 21.89 2.26 17.59
CA VAL A 93 21.63 3.56 18.21
C VAL A 93 20.56 4.30 17.41
N ARG A 94 19.37 4.44 18.02
CA ARG A 94 18.21 5.10 17.39
C ARG A 94 18.48 6.56 17.04
N ASP A 95 19.24 7.27 17.87
CA ASP A 95 19.50 8.72 17.72
C ASP A 95 20.50 9.04 16.61
N GLU A 96 21.24 8.04 16.14
CA GLU A 96 22.13 8.16 14.98
C GLU A 96 21.40 7.98 13.65
N LEU A 97 20.15 7.51 13.69
CA LEU A 97 19.30 7.33 12.50
C LEU A 97 18.69 8.67 12.09
N VAL A 98 19.52 9.51 11.46
CA VAL A 98 19.12 10.85 10.99
C VAL A 98 18.50 10.74 9.60
N TRP A 99 17.17 10.87 9.52
CA TRP A 99 16.48 11.03 8.24
C TRP A 99 16.52 12.50 7.80
N GLN A 100 17.20 12.79 6.69
CA GLN A 100 17.17 14.09 6.02
C GLN A 100 16.46 13.97 4.66
N PRO A 101 15.21 14.45 4.51
CA PRO A 101 14.55 14.43 3.21
C PRO A 101 15.29 15.34 2.22
N GLY A 102 15.71 14.79 1.09
CA GLY A 102 16.26 15.56 -0.04
C GLY A 102 17.79 15.71 -0.12
N ARG A 103 18.59 15.06 0.75
CA ARG A 103 20.04 14.95 0.57
C ARG A 103 20.45 13.49 0.42
N THR A 104 21.05 13.15 -0.72
CA THR A 104 21.93 11.98 -0.85
C THR A 104 23.15 12.22 0.05
N VAL A 105 23.03 11.87 1.33
CA VAL A 105 24.18 11.86 2.24
C VAL A 105 24.69 10.42 2.36
N PRO A 106 25.99 10.17 2.11
CA PRO A 106 26.56 8.85 2.33
C PRO A 106 26.52 8.56 3.84
N CYS A 107 25.96 7.40 4.21
CA CYS A 107 26.09 6.86 5.56
C CYS A 107 27.59 6.71 5.88
N ARG A 108 28.20 7.73 6.49
CA ARG A 108 29.48 7.62 7.18
C ARG A 108 29.17 7.39 8.65
N SER A 109 29.21 6.12 9.05
CA SER A 109 29.37 5.72 10.44
C SER A 109 30.68 6.34 10.96
N LYS A 110 30.58 7.37 11.81
CA LYS A 110 31.69 7.74 12.69
C LYS A 110 31.60 6.84 13.92
N VAL A 111 32.33 5.74 13.85
CA VAL A 111 32.71 4.97 15.05
C VAL A 111 33.59 5.89 15.91
N LYS A 112 33.21 6.06 17.17
CA LYS A 112 34.06 6.58 18.24
C LYS A 112 34.05 5.55 19.37
#